data_AF-A0A263DG79-F1
#
_entry.id   AF-A0A263DG79-F1
#
_cell.length_a   1.000
_cell.length_b   1.000
_cell.length_c   1.000
_cell.angle_alpha   90.00
_cell.angle_beta   90.00
_cell.angle_gamma   90.00
#
_symmetry.space_group_name_H-M   'P 1'
#
loop_
_entity.id
_entity.type
_entity.pdbx_description
1 polymer ?
#
loop_
_entity_poly.entity_id
_entity_poly.type
_entity_poly.pdbx_seq_one_letter_code
_entity_poly.pdbx_strand_id
1 'polypeptide(L)'
;MHAIHELIRFNSRMPELVLGDLHAQVSCLRTGERRLLDVVEKFGLDAVRRGIARFLDVGERSAREALARLPQGSWTAVDWMDDDGISDDPIPLQVTVTVDDAGFHVDFTGSSAAVRGPVNLPIGATIACARVAFKALTTPFEATNAGHMRPLTVTAPEGSLFHAVYPAATFTQWTGNLAVELILKAVAMGAPDRVAACSGGDVPGFMMVGTHPDTGAFFAISNNDVVGWGATARHDGAGPQNHLCQTVAHTTPIEVLEVRSGMRIERMEARTDSGGPGRFRGGPGIRRDIRFVSDGEFLSVVKKTRTAPWPLAGGHPSRPTTVRAFPGTDREVLLGTRRIPVHAGDLVTLYTGGGAGHGDPRDRDPDAVRCDVAEGYVSAAAARTIYGVTDV
;
A
#
# COMPACT_ATOMS: atom_id res chain seq x y z
N MET A 1 -22.86 13.61 -26.04
CA MET A 1 -22.87 12.44 -25.15
C MET A 1 -22.59 11.15 -25.90
N HIS A 2 -23.39 10.79 -26.93
CA HIS A 2 -23.16 9.57 -27.72
C HIS A 2 -21.74 9.46 -28.32
N ALA A 3 -21.24 10.51 -28.98
CA ALA A 3 -19.88 10.51 -29.55
C ALA A 3 -18.77 10.28 -28.51
N ILE A 4 -18.94 10.76 -27.28
CA ILE A 4 -17.98 10.54 -26.19
C ILE A 4 -18.05 9.09 -25.70
N HIS A 5 -19.25 8.52 -25.58
CA HIS A 5 -19.41 7.12 -25.20
C HIS A 5 -18.77 6.20 -26.25
N GLU A 6 -19.00 6.44 -27.54
CA GLU A 6 -18.39 5.65 -28.61
C GLU A 6 -16.86 5.79 -28.63
N LEU A 7 -16.31 6.97 -28.38
CA LEU A 7 -14.87 7.16 -28.23
C LEU A 7 -14.30 6.29 -27.10
N ILE A 8 -14.95 6.28 -25.93
CA ILE A 8 -14.52 5.48 -24.78
C ILE A 8 -14.65 3.98 -25.08
N ARG A 9 -15.76 3.57 -25.70
CA ARG A 9 -15.98 2.16 -26.08
C ARG A 9 -14.89 1.67 -27.02
N PHE A 10 -14.59 2.45 -28.06
CA PHE A 10 -13.61 2.08 -29.08
C PHE A 10 -12.17 1.98 -28.53
N ASN A 11 -11.86 2.70 -27.44
CA ASN A 11 -10.53 2.72 -26.83
C ASN A 11 -10.41 1.84 -25.58
N SER A 12 -11.40 1.01 -25.26
CA SER A 12 -11.38 0.12 -24.08
C SER A 12 -11.53 -1.34 -24.47
N ARG A 13 -10.77 -2.21 -23.80
CA ARG A 13 -10.92 -3.69 -23.93
C ARG A 13 -12.15 -4.22 -23.18
N MET A 14 -12.67 -3.45 -22.23
CA MET A 14 -13.83 -3.80 -21.41
C MET A 14 -14.78 -2.60 -21.34
N PRO A 15 -15.39 -2.21 -22.48
CA PRO A 15 -16.13 -0.96 -22.61
C PRO A 15 -17.31 -0.85 -21.66
N GLU A 16 -18.03 -1.95 -21.45
CA GLU A 16 -19.23 -1.97 -20.59
C GLU A 16 -18.88 -1.75 -19.11
N LEU A 17 -17.74 -2.27 -18.62
CA LEU A 17 -17.27 -2.00 -17.26
C LEU A 17 -16.90 -0.53 -17.09
N VAL A 18 -16.12 0.02 -18.03
CA VAL A 18 -15.70 1.44 -17.99
C VAL A 18 -16.91 2.38 -18.02
N LEU A 19 -17.89 2.10 -18.87
CA LEU A 19 -19.13 2.88 -18.92
C LEU A 19 -19.97 2.71 -17.65
N GLY A 20 -20.02 1.50 -17.08
CA GLY A 20 -20.64 1.23 -15.78
C GLY A 20 -20.06 2.12 -14.68
N ASP A 21 -18.73 2.19 -14.58
CA ASP A 21 -18.03 3.03 -13.60
C ASP A 21 -18.34 4.52 -13.82
N LEU A 22 -18.34 4.99 -15.06
CA LEU A 22 -18.69 6.38 -15.37
C LEU A 22 -20.13 6.71 -14.99
N HIS A 23 -21.07 5.81 -15.28
CA HIS A 23 -22.47 5.99 -14.89
C HIS A 23 -22.63 6.00 -13.35
N ALA A 24 -21.89 5.16 -12.64
CA ALA A 24 -21.87 5.16 -11.18
C ALA A 24 -21.33 6.49 -10.62
N GLN A 25 -20.22 7.00 -11.17
CA GLN A 25 -19.66 8.30 -10.78
C GLN A 25 -20.64 9.45 -11.02
N VAL A 26 -21.29 9.51 -12.18
CA VAL A 26 -22.30 10.53 -12.50
C VAL A 26 -23.49 10.43 -11.54
N SER A 27 -23.94 9.22 -11.22
CA SER A 27 -25.06 8.99 -10.29
C SER A 27 -24.72 9.44 -8.86
N CYS A 28 -23.48 9.22 -8.42
CA CYS A 28 -22.96 9.72 -7.15
C CYS A 28 -22.97 11.26 -7.11
N LEU A 29 -22.44 11.91 -8.16
CA LEU A 29 -22.40 13.38 -8.26
C LEU A 29 -23.80 14.00 -8.21
N ARG A 30 -24.77 13.44 -8.95
CA ARG A 30 -26.17 13.90 -8.92
C ARG A 30 -26.81 13.77 -7.55
N THR A 31 -26.46 12.72 -6.81
CA THR A 31 -26.93 12.55 -5.42
C THR A 31 -26.29 13.57 -4.50
N GLY A 32 -24.98 13.82 -4.63
CA GLY A 32 -24.27 14.86 -3.88
C GLY A 32 -24.82 16.27 -4.15
N GLU A 33 -25.06 16.60 -5.42
CA GLU A 33 -25.67 17.87 -5.84
C GLU A 33 -27.04 18.07 -5.18
N ARG A 34 -27.94 17.10 -5.29
CA ARG A 34 -29.26 17.17 -4.67
C ARG A 34 -29.16 17.38 -3.15
N ARG A 35 -28.31 16.60 -2.46
CA ARG A 35 -28.15 16.74 -1.01
C ARG A 35 -27.55 18.07 -0.59
N LEU A 36 -26.64 18.63 -1.39
CA LEU A 36 -26.10 19.96 -1.14
C LEU A 36 -27.19 21.03 -1.31
N LEU A 37 -28.03 20.91 -2.35
CA LEU A 37 -29.16 21.80 -2.57
C LEU A 37 -30.19 21.72 -1.43
N ASP A 38 -30.53 20.51 -0.94
CA ASP A 38 -31.42 20.32 0.22
C ASP A 38 -30.91 21.10 1.45
N VAL A 39 -29.59 21.08 1.68
CA VAL A 39 -28.94 21.79 2.79
C VAL A 39 -28.97 23.31 2.57
N VAL A 40 -28.74 23.77 1.34
CA VAL A 40 -28.80 25.20 0.98
C VAL A 40 -30.23 25.74 1.08
N GLU A 41 -31.23 24.98 0.66
CA GLU A 41 -32.65 25.35 0.79
C GLU A 41 -33.05 25.49 2.26
N LYS A 42 -32.63 24.54 3.10
CA LYS A 42 -32.97 24.53 4.53
C LYS A 42 -32.28 25.64 5.34
N PHE A 43 -31.00 25.92 5.08
CA PHE A 43 -30.18 26.79 5.93
C PHE A 43 -29.80 28.13 5.28
N GLY A 44 -30.01 28.28 3.97
CA GLY A 44 -29.55 29.42 3.19
C GLY A 44 -28.07 29.33 2.80
N LEU A 45 -27.75 29.82 1.61
CA LEU A 45 -26.41 29.72 1.01
C LEU A 45 -25.31 30.31 1.89
N ASP A 46 -25.56 31.46 2.52
CA ASP A 46 -24.56 32.14 3.35
C ASP A 46 -24.23 31.36 4.62
N ALA A 47 -25.22 30.73 5.26
CA ALA A 47 -24.99 29.90 6.43
C ALA A 47 -24.17 28.66 6.06
N VAL A 48 -24.48 28.03 4.91
CA VAL A 48 -23.74 26.87 4.41
C VAL A 48 -22.28 27.24 4.11
N ARG A 49 -22.04 28.36 3.41
CA ARG A 49 -20.68 28.85 3.11
C ARG A 49 -19.87 29.12 4.39
N ARG A 50 -20.47 29.80 5.38
CA ARG A 50 -19.83 30.02 6.69
C ARG A 50 -19.56 28.71 7.42
N GLY A 51 -20.49 27.75 7.35
CA GLY A 51 -20.34 26.42 7.94
C GLY A 51 -19.15 25.66 7.33
N ILE A 52 -19.02 25.67 6.00
CA ILE A 52 -17.88 25.06 5.30
C ILE A 52 -16.57 25.74 5.72
N ALA A 53 -16.51 27.07 5.72
CA ALA A 53 -15.31 27.80 6.15
C ALA A 53 -14.92 27.43 7.60
N ARG A 54 -15.89 27.43 8.52
CA ARG A 54 -15.67 27.03 9.92
C ARG A 54 -15.20 25.58 10.03
N PHE A 55 -15.76 24.66 9.25
CA PHE A 55 -15.37 23.25 9.25
C PHE A 55 -13.91 23.06 8.80
N LEU A 56 -13.47 23.82 7.80
CA LEU A 56 -12.07 23.82 7.37
C LEU A 56 -11.15 24.44 8.44
N ASP A 57 -11.56 25.55 9.06
CA ASP A 57 -10.75 26.18 10.11
C ASP A 57 -10.64 25.31 11.37
N VAL A 58 -11.67 24.53 11.69
CA VAL A 58 -11.61 23.51 12.75
C VAL A 58 -10.59 22.43 12.39
N GLY A 59 -10.66 21.88 11.17
CA GLY A 59 -9.70 20.86 10.72
C GLY A 59 -8.25 21.35 10.77
N GLU A 60 -8.00 22.61 10.39
CA GLU A 60 -6.65 23.20 10.50
C GLU A 60 -6.18 23.30 11.95
N ARG A 61 -7.02 23.80 12.86
CA ARG A 61 -6.64 23.90 14.28
C ARG A 61 -6.36 22.53 14.89
N SER A 62 -7.23 21.54 14.66
CA SER A 62 -7.01 20.16 15.12
C SER A 62 -5.66 19.61 14.62
N ALA A 63 -5.37 19.80 13.34
CA ALA A 63 -4.12 19.34 12.74
C ALA A 63 -2.89 20.05 13.33
N ARG A 64 -2.94 21.38 13.54
CA ARG A 64 -1.84 22.14 14.15
C ARG A 64 -1.61 21.77 15.62
N GLU A 65 -2.67 21.60 16.40
CA GLU A 65 -2.59 21.15 17.79
C GLU A 65 -1.97 19.75 17.89
N ALA A 66 -2.29 18.86 16.95
CA ALA A 66 -1.68 17.54 16.87
C ALA A 66 -0.22 17.57 16.42
N LEU A 67 0.09 18.39 15.43
CA LEU A 67 1.45 18.61 14.94
C LEU A 67 2.38 19.12 16.04
N ALA A 68 1.91 20.03 16.90
CA ALA A 68 2.68 20.55 18.04
C ALA A 68 3.10 19.47 19.07
N ARG A 69 2.49 18.28 19.02
CA ARG A 69 2.85 17.13 19.88
C ARG A 69 3.84 16.16 19.23
N LEU A 70 4.18 16.38 17.96
CA LEU A 70 5.26 15.68 17.29
C LEU A 70 6.59 16.33 17.67
N PRO A 71 7.69 15.57 17.71
CA PRO A 71 9.01 16.16 17.92
C PRO A 71 9.30 17.16 16.81
N GLN A 72 9.97 18.24 17.19
CA GLN A 72 10.46 19.25 16.25
C GLN A 72 11.81 18.78 15.73
N GLY A 73 12.07 18.99 14.43
CA GLY A 73 13.32 18.54 13.82
C GLY A 73 13.18 18.25 12.33
N SER A 74 14.29 17.81 11.74
CA SER A 74 14.35 17.40 10.33
C SER A 74 15.05 16.05 10.24
N TRP A 75 14.44 15.12 9.50
CA TRP A 75 14.94 13.76 9.35
C TRP A 75 14.89 13.33 7.89
N THR A 76 15.98 12.75 7.42
CA THR A 76 16.08 12.23 6.05
C THR A 76 16.07 10.71 6.06
N ALA A 77 15.13 10.12 5.33
CA ALA A 77 15.08 8.69 5.09
C ALA A 77 15.37 8.37 3.62
N VAL A 78 16.04 7.23 3.42
CA VAL A 78 16.34 6.66 2.10
C VAL A 78 15.74 5.26 2.01
N ASP A 79 15.23 4.91 0.84
CA ASP A 79 14.79 3.56 0.49
C ASP A 79 14.96 3.32 -1.02
N TRP A 80 14.65 2.11 -1.48
CA TRP A 80 14.77 1.72 -2.87
C TRP A 80 13.52 0.99 -3.35
N MET A 81 13.16 1.28 -4.60
CA MET A 81 12.22 0.49 -5.39
C MET A 81 12.99 -0.44 -6.32
N ASP A 82 12.50 -1.65 -6.53
CA ASP A 82 13.24 -2.70 -7.24
C ASP A 82 13.67 -2.31 -8.67
N ASP A 83 12.76 -1.73 -9.47
CA ASP A 83 12.93 -1.43 -10.89
C ASP A 83 11.80 -0.53 -11.46
N ASP A 84 11.95 -0.04 -12.70
CA ASP A 84 10.88 0.61 -13.48
C ASP A 84 10.18 -0.32 -14.49
N GLY A 85 10.60 -1.57 -14.60
CA GLY A 85 10.10 -2.54 -15.59
C GLY A 85 10.68 -2.36 -17.00
N ILE A 86 11.64 -1.44 -17.20
CA ILE A 86 12.43 -1.27 -18.43
C ILE A 86 13.90 -1.59 -18.16
N SER A 87 14.44 -1.11 -17.04
CA SER A 87 15.74 -1.52 -16.49
C SER A 87 15.53 -2.33 -15.21
N ASP A 88 16.46 -3.22 -14.88
CA ASP A 88 16.53 -3.91 -13.59
C ASP A 88 17.25 -3.09 -12.52
N ASP A 89 17.65 -1.84 -12.80
CA ASP A 89 18.34 -0.99 -11.83
C ASP A 89 17.40 -0.55 -10.69
N PRO A 90 17.84 -0.65 -9.41
CA PRO A 90 17.06 -0.15 -8.29
C PRO A 90 16.94 1.37 -8.35
N ILE A 91 15.77 1.89 -7.98
CA ILE A 91 15.46 3.31 -8.03
C ILE A 91 15.57 3.91 -6.61
N PRO A 92 16.54 4.80 -6.37
CA PRO A 92 16.66 5.52 -5.10
C PRO A 92 15.46 6.40 -4.80
N LEU A 93 14.94 6.29 -3.58
CA LEU A 93 13.90 7.13 -3.01
C LEU A 93 14.49 7.83 -1.78
N GLN A 94 14.29 9.14 -1.67
CA GLN A 94 14.70 9.92 -0.51
C GLN A 94 13.63 10.94 -0.16
N VAL A 95 13.34 11.04 1.13
CA VAL A 95 12.50 12.12 1.67
C VAL A 95 13.19 12.76 2.86
N THR A 96 13.06 14.07 2.98
CA THR A 96 13.35 14.81 4.20
C THR A 96 12.02 15.31 4.76
N VAL A 97 11.74 14.99 6.03
CA VAL A 97 10.56 15.50 6.74
C VAL A 97 11.02 16.49 7.79
N THR A 98 10.53 17.72 7.71
CA THR A 98 10.77 18.77 8.70
C THR A 98 9.47 19.09 9.44
N VAL A 99 9.54 19.11 10.76
CA VAL A 99 8.47 19.54 11.66
C VAL A 99 8.97 20.73 12.45
N ASP A 100 8.33 21.88 12.25
CA ASP A 100 8.62 23.15 12.90
C ASP A 100 7.32 23.94 13.19
N ASP A 101 7.45 25.18 13.67
CA ASP A 101 6.31 26.07 13.96
C ASP A 101 5.50 26.43 12.70
N ALA A 102 6.10 26.35 11.50
CA ALA A 102 5.42 26.67 10.24
C ALA A 102 4.54 25.50 9.78
N GLY A 103 4.99 24.25 9.97
CA GLY A 103 4.18 23.10 9.64
C GLY A 103 4.92 21.76 9.55
N PHE A 104 4.36 20.88 8.74
CA PHE A 104 4.93 19.59 8.36
C PHE A 104 5.35 19.68 6.89
N HIS A 105 6.65 19.69 6.65
CA HIS A 105 7.24 19.89 5.33
C HIS A 105 7.82 18.56 4.83
N VAL A 106 7.33 18.08 3.68
CA VAL A 106 7.82 16.85 3.04
C VAL A 106 8.59 17.21 1.78
N ASP A 107 9.89 16.93 1.76
CA ASP A 107 10.78 17.26 0.65
C ASP A 107 11.34 16.00 -0.02
N PHE A 108 10.97 15.79 -1.28
CA PHE A 108 11.43 14.69 -2.14
C PHE A 108 12.59 15.07 -3.07
N THR A 109 13.23 16.23 -2.87
CA THR A 109 14.31 16.74 -3.75
C THR A 109 15.48 15.78 -3.91
N GLY A 110 15.79 14.97 -2.89
CA GLY A 110 16.87 13.98 -2.98
C GLY A 110 16.51 12.68 -3.72
N SER A 111 15.27 12.53 -4.18
CA SER A 111 14.83 11.32 -4.91
C SER A 111 15.30 11.33 -6.37
N SER A 112 15.19 10.16 -7.00
CA SER A 112 15.54 9.97 -8.42
C SER A 112 14.82 10.96 -9.35
N ALA A 113 15.48 11.28 -10.47
CA ALA A 113 14.84 11.86 -11.64
C ALA A 113 13.70 10.94 -12.15
N ALA A 114 12.81 11.47 -12.99
CA ALA A 114 11.81 10.64 -13.64
C ALA A 114 12.49 9.53 -14.46
N VAL A 115 11.93 8.33 -14.36
CA VAL A 115 12.40 7.12 -15.03
C VAL A 115 11.56 6.82 -16.27
N ARG A 116 12.06 5.92 -17.13
CA ARG A 116 11.39 5.59 -18.39
C ARG A 116 10.13 4.78 -18.19
N GLY A 117 10.15 3.86 -17.23
CA GLY A 117 9.02 3.00 -16.91
C GLY A 117 7.89 3.72 -16.18
N PRO A 118 6.74 3.06 -16.00
CA PRO A 118 5.48 3.69 -15.59
C PRO A 118 5.35 3.93 -14.08
N VAL A 119 6.45 4.09 -13.36
CA VAL A 119 6.50 4.23 -11.89
C VAL A 119 6.61 5.69 -11.43
N ASN A 120 6.54 6.66 -12.34
CA ASN A 120 6.59 8.07 -11.95
C ASN A 120 5.24 8.56 -11.40
N LEU A 121 5.28 9.53 -10.47
CA LEU A 121 4.09 10.14 -9.91
C LEU A 121 3.92 11.59 -10.39
N PRO A 122 2.72 11.97 -10.86
CA PRO A 122 2.33 13.37 -10.93
C PRO A 122 2.34 13.99 -9.53
N ILE A 123 2.65 15.29 -9.43
CA ILE A 123 2.75 16.01 -8.15
C ILE A 123 1.49 15.87 -7.28
N GLY A 124 0.30 15.81 -7.90
CA GLY A 124 -0.96 15.61 -7.18
C GLY A 124 -1.02 14.29 -6.41
N ALA A 125 -0.46 13.21 -6.97
CA ALA A 125 -0.37 11.91 -6.30
C ALA A 125 0.66 11.93 -5.17
N THR A 126 1.80 12.60 -5.36
CA THR A 126 2.81 12.82 -4.32
C THR A 126 2.24 13.57 -3.12
N ILE A 127 1.49 14.65 -3.38
CA ILE A 127 0.77 15.39 -2.34
C ILE A 127 -0.25 14.49 -1.61
N ALA A 128 -0.99 13.65 -2.34
CA ALA A 128 -1.94 12.72 -1.74
C ALA A 128 -1.25 11.73 -0.78
N CYS A 129 -0.08 11.19 -1.15
CA CYS A 129 0.69 10.28 -0.29
C CYS A 129 1.13 10.98 1.00
N ALA A 130 1.65 12.21 0.89
CA ALA A 130 2.00 13.01 2.07
C ALA A 130 0.80 13.31 2.98
N ARG A 131 -0.39 13.54 2.40
CA ARG A 131 -1.63 13.73 3.16
C ARG A 131 -2.03 12.49 3.95
N VAL A 132 -1.84 11.29 3.39
CA VAL A 132 -2.10 10.02 4.11
C VAL A 132 -1.23 9.92 5.34
N ALA A 133 0.10 10.08 5.19
CA ALA A 133 1.04 10.04 6.32
C ALA A 133 0.72 11.12 7.36
N PHE A 134 0.52 12.36 6.92
CA PHE A 134 0.21 13.49 7.80
C PHE A 134 -1.09 13.29 8.57
N LYS A 135 -2.16 12.82 7.91
CA LYS A 135 -3.45 12.56 8.54
C LYS A 135 -3.35 11.44 9.59
N ALA A 136 -2.61 10.38 9.28
CA ALA A 136 -2.37 9.27 10.20
C ALA A 136 -1.63 9.72 11.48
N LEU A 137 -0.65 10.61 11.34
CA LEU A 137 0.16 11.12 12.45
C LEU A 137 -0.56 12.17 13.31
N THR A 138 -1.50 12.91 12.74
CA THR A 138 -2.11 14.07 13.41
C THR A 138 -3.53 13.82 13.89
N THR A 139 -4.46 13.54 12.96
CA THR A 139 -5.90 13.54 13.22
C THR A 139 -6.57 12.26 12.67
N PRO A 140 -6.07 11.05 12.98
CA PRO A 140 -6.48 9.81 12.30
C PRO A 140 -7.97 9.45 12.45
N PHE A 141 -8.64 9.93 13.51
CA PHE A 141 -10.03 9.59 13.82
C PHE A 141 -11.04 10.68 13.45
N GLU A 142 -10.58 11.84 12.96
CA GLU A 142 -11.46 12.94 12.54
C GLU A 142 -11.83 12.82 11.06
N ALA A 143 -13.08 13.16 10.71
CA ALA A 143 -13.51 13.20 9.32
C ALA A 143 -12.64 14.15 8.47
N THR A 144 -12.08 13.63 7.38
CA THR A 144 -11.09 14.35 6.56
C THR A 144 -11.72 15.52 5.81
N ASN A 145 -11.03 16.66 5.81
CA ASN A 145 -11.34 17.82 4.96
C ASN A 145 -10.04 18.56 4.59
N ALA A 146 -10.11 19.51 3.65
CA ALA A 146 -8.93 20.25 3.17
C ALA A 146 -8.26 21.12 4.25
N GLY A 147 -8.99 21.51 5.30
CA GLY A 147 -8.46 22.30 6.41
C GLY A 147 -7.37 21.58 7.19
N HIS A 148 -7.55 20.28 7.43
CA HIS A 148 -6.54 19.43 8.04
C HIS A 148 -5.20 19.44 7.30
N MET A 149 -5.21 19.69 5.99
CA MET A 149 -4.01 19.61 5.15
C MET A 149 -3.31 20.97 4.99
N ARG A 150 -3.86 22.06 5.53
CA ARG A 150 -3.25 23.40 5.46
C ARG A 150 -1.85 23.50 6.10
N PRO A 151 -1.52 22.82 7.21
CA PRO A 151 -0.16 22.84 7.75
C PRO A 151 0.82 21.88 7.05
N LEU A 152 0.41 21.21 5.97
CA LEU A 152 1.26 20.31 5.19
C LEU A 152 1.75 21.02 3.91
N THR A 153 3.05 21.00 3.67
CA THR A 153 3.61 21.35 2.35
C THR A 153 4.43 20.20 1.80
N VAL A 154 4.50 20.13 0.46
CA VAL A 154 5.22 19.07 -0.25
C VAL A 154 6.06 19.70 -1.36
N THR A 155 7.34 19.34 -1.39
CA THR A 155 8.30 19.79 -2.40
C THR A 155 8.80 18.58 -3.19
N ALA A 156 8.77 18.68 -4.51
CA ALA A 156 9.40 17.73 -5.42
C ALA A 156 9.82 18.48 -6.70
N PRO A 157 11.09 18.38 -7.14
CA PRO A 157 11.57 19.04 -8.35
C PRO A 157 10.81 18.59 -9.58
N GLU A 158 10.40 19.52 -10.44
CA GLU A 158 9.76 19.19 -11.72
C GLU A 158 10.65 18.23 -12.53
N GLY A 159 10.06 17.17 -13.10
CA GLY A 159 10.80 16.13 -13.81
C GLY A 159 11.48 15.10 -12.91
N SER A 160 11.28 15.16 -11.58
CA SER A 160 11.64 14.07 -10.67
C SER A 160 10.62 12.93 -10.69
N LEU A 161 10.98 11.79 -10.09
CA LEU A 161 10.10 10.64 -9.89
C LEU A 161 8.80 11.02 -9.17
N PHE A 162 8.85 12.01 -8.28
CA PHE A 162 7.73 12.51 -7.48
C PHE A 162 7.03 13.75 -8.07
N HIS A 163 7.46 14.22 -9.24
CA HIS A 163 6.82 15.31 -9.98
C HIS A 163 7.01 15.09 -11.48
N ALA A 164 6.46 13.99 -11.98
CA ALA A 164 6.44 13.71 -13.40
C ALA A 164 5.65 14.77 -14.17
N VAL A 165 6.24 15.19 -15.28
CA VAL A 165 5.62 16.05 -16.28
C VAL A 165 5.50 15.29 -17.59
N TYR A 166 4.53 15.68 -18.41
CA TYR A 166 4.33 15.06 -19.73
C TYR A 166 5.64 15.14 -20.54
N PRO A 167 6.09 14.05 -21.22
CA PRO A 167 5.38 12.79 -21.47
C PRO A 167 5.78 11.61 -20.57
N ALA A 168 6.28 11.83 -19.35
CA ALA A 168 6.68 10.75 -18.45
C ALA A 168 5.53 9.77 -18.15
N ALA A 169 5.84 8.48 -18.05
CA ALA A 169 4.84 7.43 -17.82
C ALA A 169 4.45 7.34 -16.33
N THR A 170 3.14 7.41 -16.05
CA THR A 170 2.57 7.57 -14.69
C THR A 170 1.48 6.54 -14.34
N PHE A 171 1.46 5.40 -15.03
CA PHE A 171 0.36 4.44 -14.91
C PHE A 171 0.31 3.75 -13.53
N THR A 172 1.45 3.46 -12.91
CA THR A 172 1.49 2.69 -11.65
C THR A 172 1.52 3.57 -10.41
N GLN A 173 0.92 3.09 -9.33
CA GLN A 173 0.78 3.81 -8.05
C GLN A 173 1.83 3.42 -6.98
N TRP A 174 2.73 2.48 -7.27
CA TRP A 174 3.60 1.84 -6.27
C TRP A 174 4.59 2.81 -5.62
N THR A 175 5.15 3.74 -6.39
CA THR A 175 5.98 4.83 -5.85
C THR A 175 5.24 5.61 -4.77
N GLY A 176 3.90 5.73 -4.88
CA GLY A 176 3.07 6.39 -3.89
C GLY A 176 2.94 5.57 -2.60
N ASN A 177 2.73 4.26 -2.74
CA ASN A 177 2.70 3.33 -1.60
C ASN A 177 4.01 3.42 -0.80
N LEU A 178 5.15 3.41 -1.51
CA LEU A 178 6.48 3.54 -0.91
C LEU A 178 6.74 4.91 -0.30
N ALA A 179 6.22 5.98 -0.89
CA ALA A 179 6.35 7.32 -0.32
C ALA A 179 5.69 7.46 1.06
N VAL A 180 4.53 6.83 1.27
CA VAL A 180 3.88 6.88 2.59
C VAL A 180 4.77 6.22 3.65
N GLU A 181 5.28 5.02 3.37
CA GLU A 181 6.22 4.30 4.24
C GLU A 181 7.51 5.09 4.45
N LEU A 182 8.05 5.73 3.41
CA LEU A 182 9.28 6.52 3.47
C LEU A 182 9.13 7.78 4.34
N ILE A 183 8.00 8.47 4.25
CA ILE A 183 7.67 9.61 5.13
C ILE A 183 7.59 9.14 6.59
N LEU A 184 6.91 8.02 6.84
CA LEU A 184 6.80 7.45 8.19
C LEU A 184 8.17 7.01 8.73
N LYS A 185 9.03 6.44 7.89
CA LYS A 185 10.42 6.10 8.21
C LYS A 185 11.23 7.32 8.66
N ALA A 186 11.10 8.46 7.95
CA ALA A 186 11.77 9.70 8.34
C ALA A 186 11.28 10.20 9.71
N VAL A 187 9.97 10.23 9.93
CA VAL A 187 9.39 10.65 11.22
C VAL A 187 9.83 9.71 12.35
N ALA A 188 9.94 8.41 12.09
CA ALA A 188 10.33 7.43 13.09
C ALA A 188 11.78 7.59 13.58
N MET A 189 12.64 8.29 12.84
CA MET A 189 14.00 8.63 13.30
C MET A 189 13.99 9.63 14.47
N GLY A 190 13.00 10.53 14.52
CA GLY A 190 12.79 11.46 15.63
C GLY A 190 11.77 11.00 16.66
N ALA A 191 10.88 10.10 16.27
CA ALA A 191 9.70 9.71 17.04
C ALA A 191 9.41 8.20 16.97
N PRO A 192 10.38 7.30 17.29
CA PRO A 192 10.20 5.86 17.07
C PRO A 192 8.96 5.28 17.78
N ASP A 193 8.59 5.81 18.94
CA ASP A 193 7.42 5.35 19.70
C ASP A 193 6.06 5.92 19.22
N ARG A 194 6.08 6.82 18.22
CA ARG A 194 4.88 7.47 17.65
C ARG A 194 4.42 6.82 16.34
N VAL A 195 5.25 6.00 15.72
CA VAL A 195 4.99 5.40 14.42
C VAL A 195 5.09 3.88 14.54
N ALA A 196 4.32 3.16 13.72
CA ALA A 196 4.57 1.74 13.54
C ALA A 196 5.87 1.55 12.74
N ALA A 197 6.53 0.41 12.92
CA ALA A 197 7.54 -0.06 11.98
C ALA A 197 6.92 -0.27 10.58
N CYS A 198 7.75 -0.53 9.57
CA CYS A 198 7.26 -0.73 8.21
C CYS A 198 6.22 -1.86 8.15
N SER A 199 5.19 -1.71 7.31
CA SER A 199 4.31 -2.84 6.97
C SER A 199 5.02 -3.86 6.08
N GLY A 200 4.31 -4.62 5.25
CA GLY A 200 4.90 -5.50 4.22
C GLY A 200 5.78 -4.78 3.20
N GLY A 201 5.86 -3.45 3.28
CA GLY A 201 6.63 -2.57 2.41
C GLY A 201 6.01 -2.37 1.04
N ASP A 202 4.97 -3.14 0.69
CA ASP A 202 4.39 -3.17 -0.64
C ASP A 202 2.88 -3.41 -0.58
N VAL A 203 2.21 -3.18 -1.71
CA VAL A 203 0.90 -3.74 -2.03
C VAL A 203 1.14 -4.83 -3.08
N PRO A 204 1.30 -6.11 -2.71
CA PRO A 204 1.52 -7.17 -3.70
C PRO A 204 0.28 -7.33 -4.57
N GLY A 205 0.39 -7.01 -5.84
CA GLY A 205 -0.69 -7.15 -6.81
C GLY A 205 -0.46 -8.32 -7.75
N PHE A 206 -1.55 -8.90 -8.25
CA PHE A 206 -1.51 -9.73 -9.44
C PHE A 206 -2.71 -9.49 -10.35
N MET A 207 -2.55 -9.84 -11.62
CA MET A 207 -3.62 -9.80 -12.62
C MET A 207 -3.55 -11.05 -13.48
N MET A 208 -4.72 -11.58 -13.84
CA MET A 208 -4.84 -12.58 -14.91
C MET A 208 -5.69 -12.01 -16.04
N VAL A 209 -5.21 -12.17 -17.27
CA VAL A 209 -5.94 -11.86 -18.49
C VAL A 209 -6.08 -13.14 -19.30
N GLY A 210 -7.28 -13.42 -19.79
CA GLY A 210 -7.51 -14.63 -20.57
C GLY A 210 -8.95 -14.75 -21.06
N THR A 211 -9.27 -15.95 -21.51
CA THR A 211 -10.61 -16.33 -21.94
C THR A 211 -11.17 -17.30 -20.91
N HIS A 212 -12.37 -17.02 -20.42
CA HIS A 212 -13.02 -17.81 -19.39
C HIS A 212 -13.29 -19.23 -19.93
N PRO A 213 -12.91 -20.29 -19.19
CA PRO A 213 -13.01 -21.67 -19.69
C PRO A 213 -14.44 -22.11 -20.00
N ASP A 214 -15.42 -21.74 -19.17
CA ASP A 214 -16.81 -22.16 -19.37
C ASP A 214 -17.63 -21.27 -20.32
N THR A 215 -17.44 -19.94 -20.26
CA THR A 215 -18.28 -18.98 -20.99
C THR A 215 -17.67 -18.52 -22.32
N GLY A 216 -16.37 -18.75 -22.53
CA GLY A 216 -15.63 -18.22 -23.68
C GLY A 216 -15.47 -16.70 -23.68
N ALA A 217 -15.89 -16.00 -22.61
CA ALA A 217 -15.79 -14.56 -22.51
C ALA A 217 -14.37 -14.10 -22.16
N PHE A 218 -13.93 -12.98 -22.71
CA PHE A 218 -12.70 -12.33 -22.29
C PHE A 218 -12.83 -11.82 -20.85
N PHE A 219 -11.78 -12.01 -20.04
CA PHE A 219 -11.68 -11.42 -18.71
C PHE A 219 -10.30 -10.78 -18.47
N ALA A 220 -10.29 -9.75 -17.63
CA ALA A 220 -9.08 -9.20 -17.03
C ALA A 220 -9.38 -8.91 -15.55
N ILE A 221 -8.81 -9.71 -14.65
CA ILE A 221 -9.04 -9.58 -13.21
C ILE A 221 -7.75 -9.16 -12.54
N SER A 222 -7.83 -8.12 -11.72
CA SER A 222 -6.76 -7.68 -10.84
C SER A 222 -7.15 -7.94 -9.38
N ASN A 223 -6.17 -8.33 -8.57
CA ASN A 223 -6.31 -8.45 -7.13
C ASN A 223 -5.06 -7.89 -6.44
N ASN A 224 -5.25 -7.21 -5.31
CA ASN A 224 -4.18 -6.87 -4.38
C ASN A 224 -4.28 -7.82 -3.19
N ASP A 225 -3.14 -8.35 -2.75
CA ASP A 225 -3.05 -9.18 -1.56
C ASP A 225 -2.69 -8.37 -0.33
N VAL A 226 -3.09 -8.95 0.81
CA VAL A 226 -2.81 -8.42 2.15
C VAL A 226 -1.37 -8.64 2.57
N VAL A 227 -0.91 -7.81 3.49
CA VAL A 227 0.43 -7.85 4.10
C VAL A 227 0.34 -7.83 5.62
N GLY A 228 1.47 -8.01 6.30
CA GLY A 228 1.56 -7.68 7.72
C GLY A 228 1.79 -6.18 7.94
N TRP A 229 1.21 -5.61 9.01
CA TRP A 229 1.57 -4.25 9.46
C TRP A 229 2.72 -4.30 10.45
N GLY A 230 3.53 -3.24 10.50
CA GLY A 230 4.63 -3.19 11.45
C GLY A 230 4.16 -3.07 12.89
N ALA A 231 5.01 -3.55 13.80
CA ALA A 231 4.78 -3.42 15.23
C ALA A 231 4.90 -1.97 15.69
N THR A 232 4.25 -1.67 16.82
CA THR A 232 4.38 -0.37 17.49
C THR A 232 5.16 -0.53 18.78
N ALA A 233 5.48 0.57 19.45
CA ALA A 233 6.04 0.54 20.80
C ALA A 233 5.10 -0.04 21.87
N ARG A 234 3.86 -0.43 21.51
CA ARG A 234 2.82 -0.83 22.48
C ARG A 234 2.18 -2.18 22.19
N HIS A 235 2.21 -2.65 20.95
CA HIS A 235 1.56 -3.88 20.54
C HIS A 235 2.15 -4.42 19.24
N ASP A 236 1.90 -5.71 19.00
CA ASP A 236 2.24 -6.39 17.76
C ASP A 236 1.56 -5.73 16.55
N GLY A 237 2.22 -5.85 15.40
CA GLY A 237 1.62 -5.46 14.15
C GLY A 237 0.46 -6.37 13.81
N ALA A 238 -0.67 -5.78 13.41
CA ALA A 238 -1.82 -6.55 12.93
C ALA A 238 -1.55 -7.15 11.55
N GLY A 239 -2.19 -8.26 11.24
CA GLY A 239 -2.10 -8.87 9.93
C GLY A 239 -2.49 -10.35 9.95
N PRO A 240 -2.80 -10.91 8.77
CA PRO A 240 -2.70 -10.25 7.46
C PRO A 240 -3.84 -9.25 7.19
N GLN A 241 -3.53 -8.07 6.66
CA GLN A 241 -4.52 -7.02 6.32
C GLN A 241 -4.03 -6.11 5.18
N ASN A 242 -4.93 -5.29 4.62
CA ASN A 242 -4.57 -4.40 3.51
C ASN A 242 -3.49 -3.40 3.93
N HIS A 243 -2.57 -3.08 3.03
CA HIS A 243 -1.49 -2.11 3.27
C HIS A 243 -2.06 -0.77 3.74
N LEU A 244 -1.28 0.01 4.51
CA LEU A 244 -1.73 1.25 5.13
C LEU A 244 -2.18 2.35 4.13
N CYS A 245 -1.80 2.24 2.86
CA CYS A 245 -2.29 3.11 1.79
C CYS A 245 -3.64 2.67 1.19
N GLN A 246 -4.17 1.52 1.61
CA GLN A 246 -5.41 0.89 1.12
C GLN A 246 -6.36 0.52 2.27
N THR A 247 -6.43 1.33 3.32
CA THR A 247 -7.17 1.06 4.56
C THR A 247 -8.68 0.91 4.41
N VAL A 248 -9.25 1.35 3.28
CA VAL A 248 -10.68 1.22 2.95
C VAL A 248 -10.97 0.12 1.93
N ALA A 249 -9.94 -0.57 1.42
CA ALA A 249 -10.12 -1.68 0.51
C ALA A 249 -10.58 -2.93 1.27
N HIS A 250 -11.31 -3.80 0.60
CA HIS A 250 -11.63 -5.14 1.06
C HIS A 250 -10.92 -6.16 0.17
N THR A 251 -10.60 -7.32 0.72
CA THR A 251 -10.06 -8.44 -0.06
C THR A 251 -11.13 -9.03 -0.95
N THR A 252 -10.74 -9.48 -2.15
CA THR A 252 -11.65 -10.19 -3.05
C THR A 252 -11.91 -11.59 -2.49
N PRO A 253 -13.18 -12.03 -2.35
CA PRO A 253 -13.49 -13.41 -1.98
C PRO A 253 -12.87 -14.40 -2.97
N ILE A 254 -12.33 -15.51 -2.46
CA ILE A 254 -11.70 -16.55 -3.29
C ILE A 254 -12.70 -17.07 -4.35
N GLU A 255 -13.93 -17.36 -3.94
CA GLU A 255 -15.00 -17.83 -4.82
C GLU A 255 -15.25 -16.87 -5.99
N VAL A 256 -15.14 -15.57 -5.77
CA VAL A 256 -15.30 -14.57 -6.84
C VAL A 256 -14.13 -14.62 -7.82
N LEU A 257 -12.90 -14.77 -7.34
CA LEU A 257 -11.73 -14.92 -8.21
C LEU A 257 -11.84 -16.20 -9.05
N GLU A 258 -12.21 -17.32 -8.44
CA GLU A 258 -12.32 -18.61 -9.13
C GLU A 258 -13.46 -18.63 -10.15
N VAL A 259 -14.63 -18.10 -9.81
CA VAL A 259 -15.81 -18.08 -10.71
C VAL A 259 -15.63 -17.11 -11.88
N ARG A 260 -14.80 -16.07 -11.75
CA ARG A 260 -14.68 -15.02 -12.77
C ARG A 260 -13.45 -15.18 -13.67
N SER A 261 -12.53 -16.08 -13.37
CA SER A 261 -11.26 -16.26 -14.09
C SER A 261 -10.85 -17.71 -14.28
N GLY A 262 -9.69 -17.91 -14.90
CA GLY A 262 -9.01 -19.21 -15.00
C GLY A 262 -8.08 -19.53 -13.83
N MET A 263 -8.33 -18.96 -12.64
CA MET A 263 -7.51 -19.21 -11.44
C MET A 263 -8.25 -20.10 -10.45
N ARG A 264 -7.53 -21.02 -9.82
CA ARG A 264 -7.96 -21.80 -8.66
C ARG A 264 -6.99 -21.58 -7.51
N ILE A 265 -7.50 -21.19 -6.34
CA ILE A 265 -6.69 -20.95 -5.16
C ILE A 265 -6.56 -22.27 -4.40
N GLU A 266 -5.41 -22.94 -4.54
CA GLU A 266 -5.14 -24.21 -3.85
C GLU A 266 -4.83 -24.00 -2.36
N ARG A 267 -4.31 -22.81 -2.01
CA ARG A 267 -3.89 -22.49 -0.65
C ARG A 267 -3.95 -20.99 -0.40
N MET A 268 -4.41 -20.62 0.79
CA MET A 268 -4.25 -19.28 1.37
C MET A 268 -4.07 -19.42 2.87
N GLU A 269 -2.88 -19.11 3.38
CA GLU A 269 -2.53 -19.27 4.80
C GLU A 269 -1.62 -18.14 5.28
N ALA A 270 -1.57 -17.90 6.60
CA ALA A 270 -0.58 -17.00 7.18
C ALA A 270 0.84 -17.53 6.91
N ARG A 271 1.77 -16.63 6.61
CA ARG A 271 3.16 -16.98 6.31
C ARG A 271 3.97 -17.01 7.61
N THR A 272 4.21 -18.19 8.16
CA THR A 272 5.06 -18.39 9.34
C THR A 272 6.43 -17.72 9.16
N ASP A 273 6.92 -17.08 10.22
CA ASP A 273 8.19 -16.35 10.27
C ASP A 273 8.33 -15.21 9.25
N SER A 274 7.21 -14.69 8.72
CA SER A 274 7.24 -13.53 7.82
C SER A 274 7.28 -12.19 8.54
N GLY A 275 6.61 -12.10 9.70
CA GLY A 275 6.63 -10.92 10.56
C GLY A 275 8.02 -10.69 11.15
N GLY A 276 8.46 -9.44 11.15
CA GLY A 276 9.73 -9.01 11.73
C GLY A 276 9.73 -9.25 13.24
N PRO A 277 10.72 -9.96 13.78
CA PRO A 277 10.86 -10.17 15.22
C PRO A 277 11.06 -8.86 15.99
N GLY A 278 10.52 -8.80 17.20
CA GLY A 278 10.78 -7.72 18.14
C GLY A 278 10.12 -8.02 19.48
N ARG A 279 10.32 -7.15 20.48
CA ARG A 279 9.50 -7.17 21.71
C ARG A 279 8.03 -7.23 21.32
N PHE A 280 7.68 -6.39 20.34
CA PHE A 280 6.46 -6.50 19.56
C PHE A 280 6.79 -6.97 18.14
N ARG A 281 6.15 -8.05 17.71
CA ARG A 281 6.35 -8.70 16.41
C ARG A 281 5.51 -7.97 15.36
N GLY A 282 6.05 -7.75 14.17
CA GLY A 282 5.22 -7.25 13.06
C GLY A 282 4.27 -8.32 12.53
N GLY A 283 3.13 -7.93 11.97
CA GLY A 283 2.08 -8.83 11.50
C GLY A 283 2.57 -9.83 10.44
N PRO A 284 1.99 -11.04 10.35
CA PRO A 284 2.34 -11.97 9.30
C PRO A 284 1.79 -11.51 7.95
N GLY A 285 2.53 -11.81 6.88
CA GLY A 285 1.99 -11.85 5.52
C GLY A 285 1.23 -13.15 5.26
N ILE A 286 0.91 -13.43 4.00
CA ILE A 286 0.26 -14.66 3.55
C ILE A 286 1.09 -15.43 2.53
N ARG A 287 0.82 -16.72 2.41
CA ARG A 287 1.13 -17.53 1.24
C ARG A 287 -0.16 -17.78 0.48
N ARG A 288 -0.13 -17.55 -0.84
CA ARG A 288 -1.22 -17.89 -1.77
C ARG A 288 -0.68 -18.75 -2.90
N ASP A 289 -1.24 -19.94 -3.09
CA ASP A 289 -0.92 -20.83 -4.22
C ASP A 289 -2.05 -20.74 -5.25
N ILE A 290 -1.74 -20.27 -6.46
CA ILE A 290 -2.67 -20.10 -7.58
C ILE A 290 -2.36 -21.13 -8.66
N ARG A 291 -3.28 -22.07 -8.88
CA ARG A 291 -3.27 -23.00 -10.01
C ARG A 291 -4.06 -22.41 -11.15
N PHE A 292 -3.50 -22.39 -12.34
CA PHE A 292 -4.24 -21.96 -13.53
C PHE A 292 -5.02 -23.15 -14.11
N VAL A 293 -6.31 -22.96 -14.39
CA VAL A 293 -7.18 -23.98 -15.02
C VAL A 293 -7.42 -23.72 -16.50
N SER A 294 -6.96 -22.58 -17.01
CA SER A 294 -6.98 -22.22 -18.42
C SER A 294 -5.72 -21.44 -18.78
N ASP A 295 -5.37 -21.45 -20.06
CA ASP A 295 -4.27 -20.67 -20.60
C ASP A 295 -4.58 -19.16 -20.53
N GLY A 296 -3.53 -18.35 -20.42
CA GLY A 296 -3.64 -16.91 -20.40
C GLY A 296 -2.33 -16.21 -20.07
N GLU A 297 -2.44 -15.00 -19.53
CA GLU A 297 -1.30 -14.20 -19.11
C GLU A 297 -1.47 -13.78 -17.65
N PHE A 298 -0.43 -14.02 -16.87
CA PHE A 298 -0.34 -13.60 -15.48
C PHE A 298 0.64 -12.43 -15.36
N LEU A 299 0.23 -11.39 -14.64
CA LEU A 299 1.07 -10.24 -14.32
C LEU A 299 1.21 -10.15 -12.80
N SER A 300 2.42 -10.32 -12.29
CA SER A 300 2.75 -9.91 -10.93
C SER A 300 3.08 -8.42 -10.91
N VAL A 301 2.65 -7.72 -9.86
CA VAL A 301 2.98 -6.30 -9.63
C VAL A 301 3.49 -6.17 -8.21
N VAL A 302 4.81 -6.22 -8.07
CA VAL A 302 5.55 -6.15 -6.81
C VAL A 302 6.82 -5.33 -7.05
N LYS A 303 7.15 -4.44 -6.11
CA LYS A 303 8.25 -3.48 -6.20
C LYS A 303 9.19 -3.49 -5.00
N LYS A 304 8.94 -4.37 -4.01
CA LYS A 304 9.79 -4.58 -2.83
C LYS A 304 10.10 -6.05 -2.58
N THR A 305 10.72 -6.68 -3.57
CA THR A 305 11.26 -8.05 -3.49
C THR A 305 12.73 -8.06 -3.06
N ARG A 306 13.47 -6.98 -3.29
CA ARG A 306 14.93 -6.92 -3.07
C ARG A 306 15.34 -6.24 -1.77
N THR A 307 14.45 -5.46 -1.15
CA THR A 307 14.70 -4.73 0.10
C THR A 307 13.71 -5.14 1.18
N ALA A 308 14.22 -5.29 2.42
CA ALA A 308 13.40 -5.68 3.55
C ALA A 308 12.67 -4.47 4.17
N PRO A 309 11.44 -4.65 4.67
CA PRO A 309 10.75 -3.62 5.45
C PRO A 309 11.55 -3.22 6.71
N TRP A 310 11.61 -1.91 6.99
CA TRP A 310 12.47 -1.34 8.03
C TRP A 310 11.89 -1.53 9.45
N PRO A 311 12.70 -1.94 10.43
CA PRO A 311 12.28 -2.10 11.82
C PRO A 311 12.45 -0.83 12.66
N LEU A 312 12.03 -0.89 13.93
CA LEU A 312 12.24 0.19 14.91
C LEU A 312 12.80 -0.29 16.24
N ALA A 313 13.55 0.60 16.90
CA ALA A 313 13.99 0.46 18.29
C ALA A 313 14.63 -0.90 18.66
N GLY A 314 15.46 -1.47 17.77
CA GLY A 314 16.10 -2.78 18.00
C GLY A 314 15.30 -3.99 17.52
N GLY A 315 14.11 -3.78 16.96
CA GLY A 315 13.38 -4.81 16.23
C GLY A 315 14.11 -5.23 14.95
N HIS A 316 13.65 -6.33 14.36
CA HIS A 316 14.24 -6.93 13.18
C HIS A 316 13.37 -6.68 11.92
N PRO A 317 14.00 -6.57 10.74
CA PRO A 317 13.26 -6.50 9.47
C PRO A 317 12.37 -7.74 9.27
N SER A 318 11.32 -7.58 8.49
CA SER A 318 10.45 -8.68 8.08
C SER A 318 10.90 -9.32 6.77
N ARG A 319 10.28 -10.44 6.40
CA ARG A 319 10.54 -11.05 5.08
C ARG A 319 9.88 -10.19 3.99
N PRO A 320 10.58 -9.87 2.89
CA PRO A 320 9.99 -9.15 1.77
C PRO A 320 8.96 -10.02 1.03
N THR A 321 8.21 -9.37 0.15
CA THR A 321 7.31 -10.07 -0.77
C THR A 321 8.13 -10.89 -1.77
N THR A 322 7.65 -12.07 -2.14
CA THR A 322 8.29 -12.92 -3.15
C THR A 322 7.20 -13.58 -3.98
N VAL A 323 7.33 -13.54 -5.31
CA VAL A 323 6.46 -14.28 -6.22
C VAL A 323 7.30 -15.35 -6.89
N ARG A 324 6.89 -16.61 -6.78
CA ARG A 324 7.57 -17.76 -7.39
C ARG A 324 6.63 -18.40 -8.41
N ALA A 325 7.00 -18.36 -9.68
CA ALA A 325 6.26 -19.00 -10.75
C ALA A 325 6.84 -20.37 -11.07
N PHE A 326 5.95 -21.31 -11.39
CA PHE A 326 6.24 -22.68 -11.83
C PHE A 326 7.18 -23.46 -10.88
N PRO A 327 6.92 -23.46 -9.55
CA PRO A 327 7.80 -24.13 -8.60
C PRO A 327 7.93 -25.64 -8.90
N GLY A 328 9.15 -26.15 -8.88
CA GLY A 328 9.46 -27.56 -9.10
C GLY A 328 9.50 -27.99 -10.58
N THR A 329 9.47 -27.04 -11.52
CA THR A 329 9.65 -27.30 -12.95
C THR A 329 10.95 -26.66 -13.47
N ASP A 330 11.31 -26.95 -14.71
CA ASP A 330 12.42 -26.32 -15.43
C ASP A 330 12.18 -24.83 -15.77
N ARG A 331 10.93 -24.37 -15.67
CA ARG A 331 10.51 -22.97 -15.89
C ARG A 331 10.54 -22.13 -14.61
N GLU A 332 10.93 -22.70 -13.47
CA GLU A 332 10.86 -22.02 -12.17
C GLU A 332 11.59 -20.67 -12.18
N VAL A 333 10.91 -19.61 -11.72
CA VAL A 333 11.46 -18.25 -11.69
C VAL A 333 10.88 -17.41 -10.55
N LEU A 334 11.71 -16.53 -9.98
CA LEU A 334 11.27 -15.49 -9.07
C LEU A 334 10.88 -14.23 -9.85
N LEU A 335 9.72 -13.66 -9.53
CA LEU A 335 9.17 -12.50 -10.22
C LEU A 335 9.15 -11.26 -9.32
N GLY A 336 9.58 -10.13 -9.89
CA GLY A 336 9.18 -8.79 -9.45
C GLY A 336 7.89 -8.37 -10.16
N THR A 337 7.88 -7.19 -10.78
CA THR A 337 6.79 -6.81 -11.69
C THR A 337 7.03 -7.38 -13.08
N ARG A 338 6.29 -8.42 -13.47
CA ARG A 338 6.48 -9.08 -14.78
C ARG A 338 5.22 -9.74 -15.28
N ARG A 339 4.98 -9.62 -16.60
CA ARG A 339 3.95 -10.37 -17.32
C ARG A 339 4.54 -11.64 -17.91
N ILE A 340 3.90 -12.77 -17.67
CA ILE A 340 4.32 -14.08 -18.16
C ILE A 340 3.11 -14.84 -18.73
N PRO A 341 3.31 -15.69 -19.76
CA PRO A 341 2.30 -16.65 -20.18
C PRO A 341 2.14 -17.73 -19.10
N VAL A 342 0.90 -18.18 -18.89
CA VAL A 342 0.55 -19.29 -18.00
C VAL A 342 -0.31 -20.28 -18.76
N HIS A 343 -0.09 -21.57 -18.50
CA HIS A 343 -0.86 -22.66 -19.10
C HIS A 343 -1.70 -23.37 -18.04
N ALA A 344 -2.76 -24.05 -18.48
CA ALA A 344 -3.53 -24.93 -17.60
C ALA A 344 -2.60 -25.93 -16.89
N GLY A 345 -2.71 -25.99 -15.57
CA GLY A 345 -1.85 -26.80 -14.70
C GLY A 345 -0.65 -26.06 -14.10
N ASP A 346 -0.26 -24.90 -14.63
CA ASP A 346 0.83 -24.10 -14.05
C ASP A 346 0.45 -23.59 -12.64
N LEU A 347 1.46 -23.43 -11.76
CA LEU A 347 1.30 -22.89 -10.40
C LEU A 347 2.11 -21.61 -10.23
N VAL A 348 1.53 -20.60 -9.61
CA VAL A 348 2.24 -19.43 -9.07
C VAL A 348 1.98 -19.33 -7.58
N THR A 349 3.04 -19.18 -6.79
CA THR A 349 2.95 -18.94 -5.35
C THR A 349 3.36 -17.51 -5.02
N LEU A 350 2.48 -16.79 -4.34
CA LEU A 350 2.75 -15.47 -3.79
C LEU A 350 3.02 -15.59 -2.29
N TYR A 351 4.13 -15.05 -1.85
CA TYR A 351 4.49 -14.88 -0.45
C TYR A 351 4.50 -13.40 -0.14
N THR A 352 3.47 -12.87 0.51
CA THR A 352 3.43 -11.44 0.83
C THR A 352 4.35 -11.11 2.00
N GLY A 353 4.80 -9.85 2.04
CA GLY A 353 5.65 -9.33 3.10
C GLY A 353 4.93 -9.28 4.45
N GLY A 354 5.64 -9.61 5.52
CA GLY A 354 5.21 -9.33 6.88
C GLY A 354 5.54 -7.90 7.29
N GLY A 355 4.96 -7.40 8.37
CA GLY A 355 5.38 -6.13 8.95
C GLY A 355 6.65 -6.29 9.76
N ALA A 356 7.46 -5.24 9.90
CA ALA A 356 8.70 -5.26 10.66
C ALA A 356 8.46 -5.18 12.19
N GLY A 357 9.45 -5.61 12.98
CA GLY A 357 9.34 -5.65 14.44
C GLY A 357 9.75 -4.35 15.14
N HIS A 358 9.37 -4.25 16.42
CA HIS A 358 9.71 -3.13 17.30
C HIS A 358 10.26 -3.63 18.64
N GLY A 359 11.40 -3.07 19.09
CA GLY A 359 12.06 -3.51 20.33
C GLY A 359 12.88 -4.78 20.17
N ASP A 360 13.80 -5.06 21.09
CA ASP A 360 14.61 -6.29 21.08
C ASP A 360 13.70 -7.53 21.19
N PRO A 361 13.79 -8.52 20.27
CA PRO A 361 13.06 -9.78 20.37
C PRO A 361 13.25 -10.53 21.70
N ARG A 362 14.39 -10.36 22.37
CA ARG A 362 14.68 -10.98 23.68
C ARG A 362 13.88 -10.38 24.83
N ASP A 363 13.29 -9.20 24.63
CA ASP A 363 12.40 -8.56 25.60
C ASP A 363 10.93 -8.96 25.40
N ARG A 364 10.61 -9.81 24.41
CA ARG A 364 9.25 -10.28 24.18
C ARG A 364 8.81 -11.22 25.30
N ASP A 365 7.55 -11.07 25.72
CA ASP A 365 6.92 -11.97 26.69
C ASP A 365 6.97 -13.43 26.18
N PRO A 366 7.60 -14.37 26.91
CA PRO A 366 7.69 -15.76 26.51
C PRO A 366 6.34 -16.44 26.26
N ASP A 367 5.28 -16.01 26.96
CA ASP A 367 3.95 -16.59 26.77
C ASP A 367 3.30 -16.07 25.48
N ALA A 368 3.61 -14.83 25.08
CA ALA A 368 3.25 -14.34 23.75
C ALA A 368 3.98 -15.10 22.63
N VAL A 369 5.25 -15.48 22.85
CA VAL A 369 5.99 -16.33 21.89
C VAL A 369 5.35 -17.71 21.77
N ARG A 370 4.97 -18.34 22.90
CA ARG A 370 4.24 -19.62 22.88
C ARG A 370 2.92 -19.52 22.13
N CYS A 371 2.17 -18.44 22.34
CA CYS A 371 0.95 -18.17 21.59
C CYS A 371 1.24 -18.02 20.09
N ASP A 372 2.25 -17.25 19.71
CA ASP A 372 2.64 -17.10 18.29
C ASP A 372 3.04 -18.44 17.64
N VAL A 373 3.65 -19.36 18.39
CA VAL A 373 3.98 -20.71 17.92
C VAL A 373 2.73 -21.56 17.74
N ALA A 374 1.81 -21.52 18.71
CA ALA A 374 0.53 -22.25 18.64
C ALA A 374 -0.33 -21.76 17.46
N GLU A 375 -0.33 -20.46 17.19
CA GLU A 375 -1.05 -19.84 16.06
C GLU A 375 -0.30 -19.96 14.71
N GLY A 376 0.92 -20.50 14.72
CA GLY A 376 1.73 -20.71 13.52
C GLY A 376 2.33 -19.43 12.91
N TYR A 377 2.33 -18.31 13.64
CA TYR A 377 2.98 -17.07 13.21
C TYR A 377 4.50 -17.14 13.35
N VAL A 378 4.98 -17.82 14.39
CA VAL A 378 6.40 -18.03 14.68
C VAL A 378 6.67 -19.53 14.68
N SER A 379 7.76 -19.98 14.07
CA SER A 379 8.16 -21.39 14.16
C SER A 379 8.84 -21.69 15.50
N ALA A 380 8.77 -22.95 15.94
CA ALA A 380 9.50 -23.40 17.13
C ALA A 380 11.02 -23.16 17.02
N ALA A 381 11.56 -23.17 15.81
CA ALA A 381 12.96 -22.84 15.56
C ALA A 381 13.25 -21.35 15.83
N ALA A 382 12.40 -20.45 15.32
CA ALA A 382 12.51 -19.01 15.55
C ALA A 382 12.29 -18.65 17.03
N ALA A 383 11.34 -19.27 17.71
CA ALA A 383 11.13 -19.13 19.16
C ALA A 383 12.42 -19.38 19.95
N ARG A 384 13.14 -20.46 19.62
CA ARG A 384 14.41 -20.82 20.27
C ARG A 384 15.56 -19.86 19.94
N THR A 385 15.77 -19.57 18.66
CA THR A 385 16.99 -18.88 18.20
C THR A 385 16.87 -17.36 18.33
N ILE A 386 15.70 -16.80 18.00
CA ILE A 386 15.46 -15.37 17.95
C ILE A 386 14.97 -14.86 19.31
N TYR A 387 13.94 -15.48 19.86
CA TYR A 387 13.31 -15.02 21.10
C TYR A 387 13.90 -15.64 22.38
N GLY A 388 14.65 -16.74 22.26
CA GLY A 388 15.27 -17.42 23.42
C GLY A 388 14.30 -18.29 24.23
N VAL A 389 13.11 -18.60 23.69
CA VAL A 389 12.10 -19.43 24.36
C VAL A 389 12.26 -20.88 23.89
N THR A 390 12.68 -21.76 24.81
CA THR A 390 13.02 -23.15 24.49
C THR A 390 11.89 -24.15 24.70
N ASP A 391 10.91 -23.80 25.51
CA ASP A 391 9.75 -24.61 25.86
C ASP A 391 8.52 -24.14 25.06
N VAL A 392 8.45 -24.57 23.80
CA VAL A 392 7.45 -24.20 22.78
C VAL A 392 6.96 -25.40 21.98
#